data_AF-A0A7J7FYQ7-F1
#
_entry.id   AF-A0A7J7FYQ7-F1
#
_cell.length_a   1.000
_cell.length_b   1.000
_cell.length_c   1.000
_cell.angle_alpha   90.00
_cell.angle_beta   90.00
_cell.angle_gamma   90.00
#
_symmetry.space_group_name_H-M   'P 1'
#
loop_
_entity.id
_entity.type
_entity.pdbx_description
1 polymer ?
#
loop_
_entity_poly.entity_id
_entity_poly.type
_entity_poly.pdbx_seq_one_letter_code
_entity_poly.pdbx_strand_id
1 'polypeptide(L)' 'MKGDAGQWWKSTKDRILHTWEAFTHAFQEKYIPPTARERLRKQFEELKQLDTIVAEFEAAFTSLSILYQS' A
#
# COMPACT_ATOMS: atom_id res chain seq x y z
N MET A 1 -13.98 -6.74 14.79
CA MET A 1 -13.58 -6.86 13.37
C MET A 1 -13.94 -8.25 12.87
N LYS A 2 -14.97 -8.38 12.03
CA LYS A 2 -15.34 -9.63 11.33
C LYS A 2 -14.85 -9.49 9.89
N GLY A 3 -13.88 -10.30 9.50
CA GLY A 3 -13.26 -10.26 8.16
C GLY A 3 -11.82 -10.80 8.21
N ASP A 4 -11.27 -11.18 7.06
CA ASP A 4 -9.93 -11.76 6.92
C ASP A 4 -8.86 -10.90 7.63
N ALA A 5 -8.90 -9.57 7.43
CA ALA A 5 -8.01 -8.62 8.10
C ALA A 5 -8.08 -8.69 9.63
N GLY A 6 -9.28 -8.88 10.19
CA GLY A 6 -9.45 -9.01 11.65
C GLY A 6 -8.93 -10.33 12.20
N GLN A 7 -8.99 -11.41 11.41
CA GLN A 7 -8.44 -12.71 11.80
C GLN A 7 -6.91 -12.74 11.67
N TRP A 8 -6.38 -12.21 10.57
CA TRP A 8 -4.95 -12.03 10.36
C TRP A 8 -4.32 -11.16 11.45
N TRP A 9 -4.96 -10.04 11.80
CA TRP A 9 -4.41 -9.15 12.82
C TRP A 9 -4.35 -9.83 14.20
N LYS A 10 -5.39 -10.59 14.56
CA LYS A 10 -5.41 -11.36 15.81
C LYS A 10 -4.30 -12.39 15.92
N SER A 11 -3.88 -13.01 14.81
CA SER A 11 -2.81 -14.03 14.82
C SER A 11 -1.40 -13.45 14.68
N THR A 12 -1.27 -12.21 14.20
CA THR A 12 0.03 -11.60 13.85
C THR A 12 0.49 -10.55 14.85
N LYS A 13 -0.43 -9.84 15.53
CA LYS A 13 -0.12 -8.70 16.41
C LYS A 13 0.89 -9.00 17.53
N ASP A 14 0.91 -10.24 18.04
CA ASP A 14 1.78 -10.63 19.17
C ASP A 14 3.16 -11.14 18.68
N ARG A 15 3.35 -11.24 17.36
CA ARG A 15 4.58 -11.73 16.71
C ARG A 15 5.42 -10.62 16.09
N ILE A 16 4.88 -9.40 16.03
CA ILE A 16 5.54 -8.24 15.45
C ILE A 16 5.77 -7.20 16.54
N LEU A 17 6.80 -6.37 16.37
CA LEU A 17 7.01 -5.22 17.23
C LEU A 17 5.79 -4.30 17.18
N HIS A 18 5.39 -3.75 18.32
CA HIS A 18 4.27 -2.80 18.41
C HIS A 18 4.68 -1.39 17.93
N THR A 19 5.27 -1.33 16.74
CA THR A 19 5.68 -0.12 16.04
C THR A 19 4.90 0.01 14.74
N TRP A 20 4.67 1.24 14.29
CA TRP A 20 4.00 1.50 13.02
C TRP A 20 4.71 0.87 11.82
N GLU A 21 6.04 0.86 11.84
CA GLU A 21 6.88 0.28 10.79
C GLU A 21 6.67 -1.25 10.66
N ALA A 22 6.81 -1.98 11.77
CA ALA A 22 6.59 -3.44 11.77
C ALA A 22 5.15 -3.84 11.39
N PHE A 23 4.16 -3.04 11.78
CA PHE A 23 2.78 -3.21 11.32
C PHE A 23 2.68 -3.06 9.80
N THR A 24 3.22 -1.97 9.26
CA THR A 24 3.14 -1.63 7.84
C THR A 24 3.82 -2.69 6.98
N HIS A 25 5.03 -3.14 7.37
CA HIS A 25 5.73 -4.22 6.68
C HIS A 25 4.89 -5.51 6.64
N ALA A 26 4.42 -5.99 7.79
CA ALA A 26 3.62 -7.22 7.88
C ALA A 26 2.29 -7.12 7.11
N PHE A 27 1.68 -5.93 7.11
CA PHE A 27 0.46 -5.66 6.37
C PHE A 27 0.71 -5.72 4.85
N GLN A 28 1.75 -5.06 4.36
CA GLN A 28 2.10 -5.06 2.94
C GLN A 28 2.46 -6.45 2.43
N GLU A 29 3.22 -7.23 3.21
CA GLU A 29 3.54 -8.62 2.85
C GLU A 29 2.28 -9.48 2.68
N LYS A 30 1.30 -9.30 3.56
CA LYS A 30 0.05 -10.07 3.54
C LYS A 30 -0.89 -9.66 2.40
N TYR A 31 -1.01 -8.36 2.13
CA TYR A 31 -2.08 -7.81 1.28
C TYR A 31 -1.60 -7.25 -0.06
N ILE A 32 -0.32 -6.98 -0.22
CA ILE A 32 0.25 -6.38 -1.43
C ILE A 32 1.31 -7.34 -2.00
N PRO A 33 0.93 -8.35 -2.80
CA PRO A 33 1.88 -9.30 -3.36
C PRO A 33 2.90 -8.59 -4.27
N PRO A 34 4.10 -9.17 -4.49
CA PRO A 34 5.15 -8.58 -5.32
C PRO A 34 4.67 -8.18 -6.73
N THR A 35 3.78 -8.97 -7.32
CA THR A 35 3.18 -8.69 -8.62
C THR A 35 2.26 -7.47 -8.61
N ALA A 36 1.53 -7.23 -7.53
CA ALA A 36 0.72 -6.02 -7.34
C ALA A 36 1.62 -4.79 -7.14
N ARG A 37 2.70 -4.92 -6.37
CA ARG A 37 3.70 -3.85 -6.21
C ARG A 37 4.31 -3.46 -7.56
N GLU A 38 4.73 -4.44 -8.35
CA GLU A 38 5.29 -4.21 -9.68
C GLU A 38 4.28 -3.57 -10.64
N ARG A 39 3.00 -3.98 -10.58
CA ARG A 39 1.94 -3.34 -11.37
C ARG A 39 1.73 -1.87 -10.96
N LEU A 40 1.72 -1.58 -9.66
CA LEU A 40 1.63 -0.22 -9.15
C LEU A 40 2.85 0.61 -9.56
N ARG A 41 4.07 0.02 -9.55
CA ARG A 41 5.30 0.65 -10.07
C ARG A 41 5.11 1.12 -11.50
N LYS A 42 4.68 0.20 -12.36
CA LYS A 42 4.50 0.48 -13.79
C LYS A 42 3.43 1.54 -14.00
N GLN A 43 2.32 1.46 -13.28
CA GLN A 43 1.29 2.49 -13.32
C GLN A 43 1.80 3.86 -12.89
N PHE A 44 2.67 3.92 -11.88
CA PHE A 44 3.29 5.16 -11.43
C PHE A 44 4.32 5.69 -12.45
N GLU A 45 5.16 4.83 -13.02
CA GLU A 45 6.16 5.20 -14.03
C GLU A 45 5.52 5.63 -15.36
N GLU A 46 4.41 5.00 -15.72
CA GLU A 46 3.61 5.30 -16.90
C GLU A 46 2.61 6.44 -16.65
N LEU A 47 2.52 6.96 -15.42
CA LEU A 47 1.69 8.09 -15.04
C LEU A 47 2.21 9.38 -15.69
N LYS A 48 2.00 9.53 -16.99
CA LYS A 48 2.12 10.80 -17.70
C LYS A 48 0.85 11.59 -17.45
N GLN A 49 0.98 12.90 -17.26
CA GLN A 49 -0.15 13.82 -17.12
C GLN A 49 -0.95 13.85 -18.44
N LEU A 50 -1.82 12.86 -18.62
CA LEU A 50 -2.75 12.71 -19.73
C LEU A 50 -4.07 13.32 -19.27
N ASP A 51 -4.30 14.57 -19.71
CA ASP A 51 -5.58 15.30 -19.70
C ASP A 51 -6.43 15.25 -18.42
N THR A 52 -5.80 15.02 -17.27
CA THR A 52 -6.46 15.01 -15.97
C THR A 52 -6.31 16.37 -15.31
N ILE A 53 -7.37 16.82 -14.65
CA ILE A 53 -7.37 18.04 -13.84
C ILE A 53 -6.25 17.87 -12.82
N VAL A 54 -5.39 18.87 -12.64
CA VAL A 54 -4.16 18.79 -11.82
C VAL A 54 -4.40 18.15 -10.44
N ALA A 55 -5.57 18.38 -9.85
CA ALA A 55 -5.99 17.80 -8.57
C ALA A 55 -6.15 16.26 -8.58
N GLU A 56 -6.64 15.66 -9.67
CA GLU A 56 -6.79 14.19 -9.79
C GLU A 56 -5.43 13.52 -9.99
N PHE A 57 -4.53 14.17 -10.74
CA PHE A 57 -3.15 13.75 -10.87
C PHE A 57 -2.40 13.84 -9.53
N GLU A 58 -2.54 14.95 -8.80
CA GLU A 58 -1.95 15.12 -7.47
C GLU A 58 -2.44 14.07 -6.47
N ALA A 59 -3.74 13.76 -6.47
CA ALA A 59 -4.32 12.73 -5.60
C ALA A 59 -3.81 11.33 -5.94
N ALA A 60 -3.71 10.98 -7.23
CA ALA A 60 -3.16 9.72 -7.70
C ALA A 60 -1.66 9.60 -7.36
N PHE A 61 -0.88 10.65 -7.65
CA PHE A 61 0.55 10.72 -7.36
C PHE A 61 0.83 10.60 -5.86
N THR A 62 0.08 11.33 -5.02
CA THR A 62 0.22 11.28 -3.55
C THR A 62 -0.10 9.89 -3.01
N SER A 63 -1.20 9.27 -3.49
CA SER A 63 -1.58 7.93 -3.07
C SER A 63 -0.53 6.88 -3.46
N LEU A 64 0.00 6.96 -4.68
CA LEU A 64 1.04 6.05 -5.16
C LEU A 64 2.39 6.27 -4.47
N SER A 65 2.77 7.52 -4.19
CA SER A 65 4.01 7.85 -3.49
C SER A 65 4.00 7.37 -2.04
N ILE A 66 2.87 7.45 -1.35
CA ILE A 66 2.73 6.93 0.03
C ILE A 66 2.89 5.41 0.07
N LEU A 67 2.39 4.70 -0.95
CA LEU A 67 2.55 3.24 -1.05
C LEU A 67 3.98 2.79 -1.38
N TYR A 68 4.82 3.69 -1.89
CA TYR A 68 6.20 3.40 -2.31
C TYR A 68 7.26 3.73 -1.26
N GLN A 69 6.95 4.56 -0.26
CA GLN A 69 7.91 5.01 0.76
C GLN A 69 7.75 4.34 2.14
N SER A 70 6.85 3.35 2.24
CA SER A 70 6.54 2.64 3.48
C SER A 70 6.92 1.18 3.43
#